data_AF-A0A7X2IJF7-F1
#
_entry.id   AF-A0A7X2IJF7-F1
#
_cell.length_a   1.000
_cell.length_b   1.000
_cell.length_c   1.000
_cell.angle_alpha   90.00
_cell.angle_beta   90.00
_cell.angle_gamma   90.00
#
_symmetry.space_group_name_H-M   'P 1'
#
loop_
_entity.id
_entity.type
_entity.pdbx_description
1 polymer ?
#
loop_
_entity_poly.entity_id
_entity_poly.type
_entity_poly.pdbx_seq_one_letter_code
_entity_poly.pdbx_strand_id
1 'polypeptide(L)'
;MKDTDSKRLVFTLQGLPTGVFGETYVVVTGVELAPKHYLTEQFIFTQRPDEALDADSLEIDGRTLPDELETVDLDYVLREGVTQANANVLRMLERRASDLERPELAYGRYELVPRPSPFVGCKMRGRFVPQLSEMKAKTQCPSFSRYLRLLEQVSVVSRN
;
A
#
# COMPACT_ATOMS: atom_id res chain seq x y z
N MET A 1 13.70 -16.22 -18.15
CA MET A 1 12.73 -16.12 -17.05
C MET A 1 11.53 -15.40 -17.65
N LYS A 2 10.34 -16.01 -17.74
CA LYS A 2 9.15 -15.26 -18.18
C LYS A 2 8.99 -14.11 -17.19
N ASP A 3 8.86 -12.89 -17.69
CA ASP A 3 8.54 -11.76 -16.82
C ASP A 3 7.21 -12.09 -16.13
N THR A 4 7.25 -12.21 -14.80
CA THR A 4 6.04 -12.39 -13.99
C THR A 4 5.21 -11.13 -14.11
N ASP A 5 4.00 -11.24 -14.66
CA ASP A 5 3.11 -10.10 -14.81
C ASP A 5 2.77 -9.54 -13.43
N SER A 6 3.04 -8.24 -13.26
CA SER A 6 2.84 -7.56 -11.99
C SER A 6 2.54 -6.09 -12.18
N LYS A 7 1.68 -5.56 -11.32
CA LYS A 7 1.24 -4.17 -11.31
C LYS A 7 1.30 -3.60 -9.89
N ARG A 8 1.25 -2.27 -9.80
CA ARG A 8 1.11 -1.56 -8.53
C ARG A 8 0.27 -0.30 -8.70
N LEU A 9 -0.46 0.05 -7.65
CA LEU A 9 -1.15 1.31 -7.46
C LEU A 9 -0.63 1.96 -6.19
N VAL A 10 -0.55 3.28 -6.20
CA VAL A 10 -0.13 4.07 -5.04
C VAL A 10 -1.12 5.19 -4.83
N PHE A 11 -1.53 5.38 -3.59
CA PHE A 11 -2.52 6.35 -3.17
C PHE A 11 -2.02 7.20 -2.01
N THR A 12 -2.58 8.39 -1.88
CA THR A 12 -2.56 9.18 -0.64
C THR A 12 -3.92 9.13 0.00
N LEU A 13 -3.97 9.05 1.33
CA LEU A 13 -5.21 9.22 2.07
C LEU A 13 -5.53 10.71 2.23
N GLN A 14 -6.75 11.11 1.89
CA GLN A 14 -7.26 12.49 2.03
C GLN A 14 -8.61 12.49 2.75
N GLY A 15 -9.02 13.65 3.29
CA GLY A 15 -10.32 13.84 3.95
C GLY A 15 -10.27 13.77 5.48
N LEU A 16 -9.30 13.05 6.05
CA LEU A 16 -9.11 13.03 7.51
C LEU A 16 -8.31 14.23 8.03
N PRO A 17 -8.56 14.69 9.26
CA PRO A 17 -7.69 15.65 9.92
C PRO A 17 -6.24 15.15 10.00
N THR A 18 -5.27 16.03 9.74
CA THR A 18 -3.84 15.69 9.73
C THR A 18 -3.32 15.15 11.07
N GLY A 19 -4.01 15.44 12.17
CA GLY A 19 -3.67 14.93 13.50
C GLY A 19 -3.89 13.42 13.67
N VAL A 20 -4.69 12.77 12.80
CA VAL A 20 -5.03 11.34 12.93
C VAL A 20 -3.84 10.48 12.52
N PHE A 21 -3.44 10.54 11.25
CA PHE A 21 -2.34 9.74 10.68
C PHE A 21 -1.20 10.58 10.10
N GLY A 22 -1.34 11.90 9.99
CA GLY A 22 -0.39 12.75 9.27
C GLY A 22 -0.34 12.42 7.78
N GLU A 23 0.84 12.50 7.18
CA GLU A 23 1.08 12.02 5.83
C GLU A 23 0.85 10.50 5.76
N THR A 24 0.03 10.05 4.80
CA THR A 24 -0.36 8.63 4.68
C THR A 24 -0.31 8.18 3.23
N TYR A 25 0.32 7.04 2.99
CA TYR A 25 0.43 6.43 1.67
C TYR A 25 -0.07 5.01 1.71
N VAL A 26 -0.81 4.60 0.69
CA VAL A 26 -1.28 3.24 0.51
C VAL A 26 -0.71 2.72 -0.79
N VAL A 27 -0.03 1.58 -0.75
CA VAL A 27 0.42 0.87 -1.94
C VAL A 27 -0.39 -0.42 -2.02
N VAL A 28 -0.90 -0.71 -3.21
CA VAL A 28 -1.48 -2.00 -3.54
C VAL A 28 -0.68 -2.60 -4.68
N THR A 29 -0.22 -3.83 -4.55
CA THR A 29 0.46 -4.57 -5.61
C THR A 29 -0.40 -5.73 -6.07
N GLY A 30 -0.22 -6.16 -7.31
CA GLY A 30 -0.79 -7.39 -7.84
C GLY A 30 0.28 -8.15 -8.61
N VAL A 31 0.37 -9.46 -8.42
CA VAL A 31 1.31 -10.34 -9.12
C VAL A 31 0.65 -11.68 -9.43
N GLU A 32 0.91 -12.22 -10.62
CA GLU A 32 0.53 -13.58 -10.97
C GLU A 32 1.66 -14.55 -10.60
N LEU A 33 1.50 -15.32 -9.53
CA LEU A 33 2.52 -16.26 -9.04
C LEU A 33 2.63 -17.50 -9.93
N ALA A 34 1.51 -17.94 -10.49
CA ALA A 34 1.38 -19.03 -11.45
C ALA A 34 0.12 -18.77 -12.30
N PRO A 35 -0.09 -19.46 -13.45
CA PRO A 35 -1.27 -19.22 -14.28
C PRO A 35 -2.58 -19.28 -13.49
N LYS A 36 -3.35 -18.18 -13.51
CA LYS A 36 -4.58 -17.96 -12.73
C LYS A 36 -4.42 -18.03 -11.20
N HIS A 37 -3.20 -17.90 -10.67
CA HIS A 37 -2.94 -17.83 -9.23
C HIS A 37 -2.25 -16.51 -8.91
N TYR A 38 -2.94 -15.66 -8.15
CA TYR A 38 -2.54 -14.28 -7.95
C TYR A 38 -2.29 -13.99 -6.47
N LEU A 39 -1.48 -12.97 -6.23
CA LEU A 39 -1.24 -12.37 -4.93
C LEU A 39 -1.47 -10.86 -5.05
N THR A 40 -2.27 -10.31 -4.15
CA THR A 40 -2.30 -8.87 -3.88
C THR A 40 -1.63 -8.60 -2.54
N GLU A 41 -0.85 -7.52 -2.47
CA GLU A 41 -0.23 -7.05 -1.24
C GLU A 41 -0.64 -5.60 -1.00
N GLN A 42 -0.82 -5.23 0.25
CA GLN A 42 -1.12 -3.87 0.67
C GLN A 42 -0.09 -3.39 1.69
N PHE A 43 0.35 -2.15 1.52
CA PHE A 43 1.31 -1.48 2.39
C PHE A 43 0.78 -0.09 2.73
N ILE A 44 0.49 0.16 4.00
CA ILE A 44 -0.07 1.42 4.48
C ILE A 44 0.96 2.10 5.38
N PHE A 45 1.45 3.25 4.94
CA PHE A 45 2.35 4.12 5.68
C PHE A 45 1.54 5.17 6.42
N THR A 46 1.79 5.36 7.71
CA THR A 46 1.23 6.47 8.48
C THR A 46 2.34 7.21 9.20
N GLN A 47 2.31 8.53 9.17
CA GLN A 47 3.31 9.37 9.85
C GLN A 47 3.08 9.48 11.37
N ARG A 48 1.83 9.33 11.81
CA ARG A 48 1.43 9.50 13.21
C ARG A 48 0.76 8.23 13.76
N PRO A 49 0.90 7.94 15.06
CA PRO A 49 1.65 8.70 16.08
C PRO A 49 3.16 8.73 15.84
N ASP A 50 3.67 7.67 15.25
CA ASP A 50 5.03 7.53 14.74
C ASP A 50 4.97 6.98 13.31
N GLU A 51 6.08 7.07 12.58
CA GLU A 51 6.17 6.48 11.25
C GLU A 51 6.03 4.96 11.36
N ALA A 52 4.98 4.41 10.74
CA ALA A 52 4.65 3.00 10.80
C ALA A 52 4.32 2.44 9.42
N LEU A 53 4.44 1.12 9.28
CA LEU A 53 4.05 0.35 8.12
C LEU A 53 3.10 -0.77 8.55
N ASP A 54 1.85 -0.69 8.13
CA ASP A 54 0.93 -1.82 8.17
C ASP A 54 1.01 -2.56 6.83
N ALA A 55 1.14 -3.89 6.88
CA ALA A 55 1.31 -4.71 5.69
C ALA A 55 0.47 -5.97 5.79
N ASP A 56 -0.18 -6.33 4.70
CA ASP A 56 -1.09 -7.46 4.63
C ASP A 56 -1.17 -7.96 3.17
N SER A 57 -1.68 -9.17 2.95
CA SER A 57 -1.71 -9.78 1.63
C SER A 57 -2.82 -10.81 1.49
N LEU A 58 -3.31 -10.97 0.26
CA LEU A 58 -4.31 -11.98 -0.09
C LEU A 58 -3.87 -12.77 -1.33
N GLU A 59 -3.87 -14.09 -1.18
CA GLU A 59 -3.76 -15.02 -2.32
C GLU A 59 -5.15 -15.30 -2.90
N ILE A 60 -5.23 -15.27 -4.23
CA ILE A 60 -6.47 -15.48 -4.99
C ILE A 60 -6.22 -16.58 -6.01
N ASP A 61 -6.95 -17.69 -5.86
CA ASP A 61 -6.93 -18.80 -6.80
C ASP A 61 -8.07 -18.67 -7.82
N GLY A 62 -7.76 -18.15 -9.00
CA GLY A 62 -8.69 -18.03 -10.12
C GLY A 62 -8.90 -19.33 -10.91
N ARG A 63 -8.24 -20.44 -10.54
CA ARG A 63 -8.40 -21.74 -11.23
C ARG A 63 -9.72 -22.43 -10.89
N THR A 64 -10.31 -22.10 -9.74
CA THR A 64 -11.52 -22.72 -9.21
C THR A 64 -12.79 -21.90 -9.50
N LEU A 65 -12.64 -20.67 -9.99
CA LEU A 65 -13.77 -19.82 -10.35
C LEU A 65 -14.32 -20.21 -11.73
N PRO A 66 -15.64 -20.47 -11.84
CA PRO A 66 -16.31 -20.62 -13.12
C PRO A 66 -16.18 -19.34 -13.96
N ASP A 67 -15.89 -19.49 -15.26
CA ASP A 67 -15.66 -18.36 -16.16
C ASP A 67 -16.93 -17.48 -16.33
N GLU A 68 -18.12 -17.98 -15.96
CA GLU A 68 -19.39 -17.24 -16.01
C GLU A 68 -19.58 -16.23 -14.87
N LEU A 69 -18.82 -16.31 -13.78
CA LEU A 69 -18.96 -15.40 -12.64
C LEU A 69 -18.20 -14.09 -12.89
N GLU A 70 -16.87 -14.19 -12.99
CA GLU A 70 -15.99 -13.06 -13.23
C GLU A 70 -14.63 -13.54 -13.72
N THR A 71 -14.00 -12.77 -14.61
CA THR A 71 -12.62 -13.03 -15.01
C THR A 71 -11.66 -12.53 -13.94
N VAL A 72 -10.95 -13.47 -13.30
CA VAL A 72 -9.86 -13.13 -12.37
C VAL A 72 -8.60 -12.83 -13.17
N ASP A 73 -8.29 -11.54 -13.29
CA ASP A 73 -7.05 -11.04 -13.86
C ASP A 73 -6.34 -10.08 -12.89
N LEU A 74 -5.20 -9.50 -13.29
CA LEU A 74 -4.47 -8.56 -12.44
C LEU A 74 -5.26 -7.29 -12.08
N ASP A 75 -6.19 -6.85 -12.92
CA ASP A 75 -6.97 -5.65 -12.61
C ASP A 75 -8.06 -5.97 -11.58
N TYR A 76 -8.67 -7.16 -11.67
CA TYR A 76 -9.51 -7.71 -10.59
C TYR A 76 -8.75 -7.77 -9.27
N VAL A 77 -7.56 -8.38 -9.28
CA VAL A 77 -6.72 -8.58 -8.09
C VAL A 77 -6.35 -7.24 -7.44
N LEU A 78 -6.02 -6.22 -8.24
CA LEU A 78 -5.75 -4.88 -7.73
C LEU A 78 -6.99 -4.22 -7.10
N ARG A 79 -8.18 -4.40 -7.67
CA ARG A 79 -9.43 -3.88 -7.08
C ARG A 79 -9.69 -4.53 -5.72
N GLU A 80 -9.53 -5.85 -5.62
CA GLU A 80 -9.65 -6.55 -4.34
C GLU A 80 -8.61 -6.06 -3.32
N GLY A 81 -7.36 -5.85 -3.75
CA GLY A 81 -6.33 -5.25 -2.91
C GLY A 81 -6.68 -3.85 -2.40
N VAL A 82 -7.30 -3.01 -3.25
CA VAL A 82 -7.81 -1.69 -2.84
C VAL A 82 -8.98 -1.81 -1.87
N THR A 83 -9.89 -2.77 -2.07
CA THR A 83 -10.98 -3.06 -1.14
C THR A 83 -10.43 -3.45 0.24
N GLN A 84 -9.44 -4.35 0.28
CA GLN A 84 -8.77 -4.73 1.54
C GLN A 84 -8.03 -3.58 2.19
N ALA A 85 -7.28 -2.79 1.41
CA ALA A 85 -6.58 -1.63 1.96
C ALA A 85 -7.54 -0.62 2.58
N ASN A 86 -8.73 -0.40 1.99
CA ASN A 86 -9.78 0.42 2.59
C ASN A 86 -10.29 -0.17 3.91
N ALA A 87 -10.57 -1.46 3.96
CA ALA A 87 -10.96 -2.13 5.20
C ALA A 87 -9.87 -2.00 6.29
N ASN A 88 -8.60 -2.07 5.91
CA ASN A 88 -7.47 -1.91 6.84
C ASN A 88 -7.38 -0.48 7.35
N VAL A 89 -7.51 0.52 6.48
CA VAL A 89 -7.56 1.94 6.87
C VAL A 89 -8.71 2.22 7.85
N LEU A 90 -9.91 1.67 7.61
CA LEU A 90 -11.04 1.80 8.53
C LEU A 90 -10.72 1.20 9.91
N ARG A 91 -10.16 -0.01 9.95
CA ARG A 91 -9.73 -0.65 11.22
C ARG A 91 -8.65 0.17 11.93
N MET A 92 -7.70 0.72 11.20
CA MET A 92 -6.67 1.63 11.75
C MET A 92 -7.32 2.89 12.30
N LEU A 93 -8.33 3.44 11.64
CA LEU A 93 -9.04 4.66 12.04
C LEU A 93 -9.84 4.44 13.32
N GLU A 94 -10.54 3.32 13.43
CA GLU A 94 -11.27 2.92 14.64
C GLU A 94 -10.32 2.80 15.84
N ARG A 95 -9.18 2.11 15.67
CA ARG A 95 -8.15 2.00 16.72
C ARG A 95 -7.61 3.37 17.09
N ARG A 96 -7.27 4.20 16.10
CA ARG A 96 -6.72 5.54 16.33
C ARG A 96 -7.71 6.47 17.01
N ALA A 97 -8.99 6.38 16.68
CA ALA A 97 -10.06 7.11 17.34
C ALA A 97 -10.17 6.74 18.82
N SER A 98 -10.03 5.45 19.14
CA SER A 98 -9.95 4.96 20.52
C SER A 98 -8.72 5.50 21.25
N ASP A 99 -7.53 5.41 20.63
CA ASP A 99 -6.27 5.88 21.23
C ASP A 99 -6.27 7.38 21.54
N LEU A 100 -7.00 8.16 20.73
CA LEU A 100 -7.13 9.61 20.89
C LEU A 100 -8.30 10.02 21.80
N GLU A 101 -9.09 9.06 22.31
CA GLU A 101 -10.34 9.30 23.04
C GLU A 101 -11.34 10.19 22.26
N ARG A 102 -11.38 9.99 20.94
CA ARG A 102 -12.19 10.78 20.00
C ARG A 102 -13.02 9.87 19.08
N PRO A 103 -14.11 9.27 19.59
CA PRO A 103 -14.90 8.26 18.87
C PRO A 103 -15.52 8.80 17.57
N GLU A 104 -15.75 10.10 17.46
CA GLU A 104 -16.25 10.74 16.24
C GLU A 104 -15.31 10.58 15.04
N LEU A 105 -14.00 10.36 15.29
CA LEU A 105 -13.03 10.12 14.23
C LEU A 105 -13.17 8.75 13.57
N ALA A 106 -13.76 7.76 14.25
CA ALA A 106 -13.96 6.41 13.70
C ALA A 106 -14.83 6.40 12.43
N TYR A 107 -15.69 7.42 12.29
CA TYR A 107 -16.59 7.60 11.15
C TYR A 107 -16.12 8.71 10.20
N GLY A 108 -14.86 9.14 10.33
CA GLY A 108 -14.26 10.16 9.48
C GLY A 108 -14.29 9.74 8.02
N ARG A 109 -14.80 10.61 7.15
CA ARG A 109 -14.80 10.37 5.70
C ARG A 109 -13.40 10.57 5.16
N TYR A 110 -12.96 9.62 4.32
CA TYR A 110 -11.68 9.70 3.65
C TYR A 110 -11.77 9.12 2.24
N GLU A 111 -10.77 9.43 1.44
CA GLU A 111 -10.63 8.90 0.08
C GLU A 111 -9.18 8.50 -0.19
N LEU A 112 -9.00 7.42 -0.96
CA LEU A 112 -7.71 7.04 -1.52
C LEU A 112 -7.54 7.70 -2.88
N VAL A 113 -6.71 8.75 -2.93
CA VAL A 113 -6.45 9.51 -4.15
C VAL A 113 -5.19 8.99 -4.82
N PRO A 114 -5.23 8.58 -6.11
CA PRO A 114 -4.04 8.10 -6.81
C PRO A 114 -2.88 9.11 -6.78
N ARG A 115 -1.69 8.63 -6.43
CA ARG A 115 -0.48 9.44 -6.34
C ARG A 115 0.70 8.71 -6.96
N PRO A 116 1.07 9.00 -8.22
CA PRO A 116 2.23 8.35 -8.83
C PRO A 116 3.52 8.79 -8.11
N SER A 117 4.30 7.81 -7.66
CA SER A 117 5.69 7.96 -7.19
C SER A 117 5.95 8.93 -6.01
N PRO A 118 5.23 8.84 -4.88
CA PRO A 118 5.44 9.74 -3.74
C PRO A 118 6.77 9.50 -3.00
N PHE A 119 7.35 8.31 -3.15
CA PHE A 119 8.42 7.86 -2.27
C PHE A 119 9.79 8.50 -2.54
N VAL A 120 10.01 9.07 -3.74
CA VAL A 120 11.20 9.90 -4.01
C VAL A 120 11.20 11.11 -3.08
N GLY A 121 10.07 11.80 -2.99
CA GLY A 121 9.91 12.95 -2.09
C GLY A 121 10.02 12.55 -0.62
N CYS A 122 9.44 11.41 -0.23
CA CYS A 122 9.57 10.89 1.14
C CYS A 122 11.04 10.69 1.50
N LYS A 123 11.78 10.00 0.64
CA LYS A 123 13.21 9.72 0.84
C LYS A 123 14.04 11.00 0.89
N MET A 124 13.79 11.96 -0.01
CA MET A 124 14.47 13.27 0.01
C MET A 124 14.25 14.05 1.31
N ARG A 125 13.10 13.86 1.97
CA ARG A 125 12.78 14.48 3.26
C ARG A 125 13.21 13.65 4.48
N GLY A 126 13.86 12.50 4.27
CA GLY A 126 14.20 11.57 5.35
C GLY A 126 12.97 10.95 6.03
N ARG A 127 11.84 10.83 5.31
CA ARG A 127 10.57 10.29 5.81
C ARG A 127 10.36 8.85 5.34
N PHE A 128 9.85 8.01 6.23
CA PHE A 128 9.50 6.61 6.00
C PHE A 128 10.67 5.73 5.57
N VAL A 129 11.92 6.13 5.81
CA VAL A 129 13.10 5.44 5.28
C VAL A 129 13.21 3.99 5.80
N PRO A 130 13.02 3.71 7.11
CA PRO A 130 12.96 2.33 7.60
C PRO A 130 11.82 1.53 6.97
N GLN A 131 10.63 2.14 6.86
CA GLN A 131 9.42 1.50 6.34
C GLN A 131 9.54 1.18 4.84
N LEU A 132 10.22 2.04 4.06
CA LEU A 132 10.53 1.76 2.65
C LEU A 132 11.47 0.56 2.51
N SER A 133 12.44 0.42 3.41
CA SER A 133 13.34 -0.73 3.46
C SER A 133 12.60 -2.02 3.86
N GLU A 134 11.72 -1.92 4.85
CA GLU A 134 10.87 -3.03 5.30
C GLU A 134 9.91 -3.50 4.20
N MET A 135 9.23 -2.56 3.53
CA MET A 135 8.33 -2.87 2.42
C MET A 135 9.07 -3.57 1.27
N LYS A 136 10.30 -3.16 0.96
CA LYS A 136 11.14 -3.85 -0.03
C LYS A 136 11.47 -5.29 0.39
N ALA A 137 11.72 -5.52 1.67
CA ALA A 137 12.02 -6.86 2.18
C ALA A 137 10.79 -7.78 2.18
N LYS A 138 9.58 -7.21 2.30
CA LYS A 138 8.32 -7.96 2.33
C LYS A 138 7.72 -8.24 0.95
N THR A 139 7.81 -7.29 0.01
CA THR A 139 7.07 -7.40 -1.26
C THR A 139 7.56 -8.53 -2.15
N GLN A 140 6.61 -9.32 -2.64
CA GLN A 140 6.80 -10.34 -3.65
C GLN A 140 6.56 -9.83 -5.08
N CYS A 141 5.97 -8.63 -5.22
CA CYS A 141 5.73 -7.99 -6.52
C CYS A 141 7.06 -7.56 -7.20
N PRO A 142 7.48 -8.18 -8.33
CA PRO A 142 8.78 -7.89 -8.93
C PRO A 142 8.92 -6.47 -9.46
N SER A 143 7.86 -5.94 -10.09
CA SER A 143 7.88 -4.56 -10.61
C SER A 143 7.99 -3.53 -9.48
N PHE A 144 7.42 -3.81 -8.31
CA PHE A 144 7.51 -2.93 -7.16
C PHE A 144 8.85 -3.07 -6.43
N SER A 145 9.35 -4.29 -6.23
CA SER A 145 10.69 -4.54 -5.71
C SER A 145 11.78 -3.81 -6.53
N ARG A 146 11.65 -3.85 -7.87
CA ARG A 146 12.53 -3.10 -8.78
C ARG A 146 12.45 -1.58 -8.55
N TYR A 147 11.24 -1.04 -8.40
CA TYR A 147 11.04 0.38 -8.10
C TYR A 147 11.72 0.78 -6.79
N LEU A 148 11.57 -0.02 -5.73
CA LEU A 148 12.19 0.27 -4.42
C LEU A 148 13.71 0.18 -4.47
N ARG A 149 14.27 -0.75 -5.25
CA ARG A 149 15.72 -0.82 -5.48
C ARG A 149 16.26 0.43 -6.18
N LEU A 150 15.52 0.98 -7.15
CA LEU A 150 15.91 2.25 -7.78
C LEU A 150 15.79 3.41 -6.79
N LEU A 151 14.75 3.42 -5.97
CA LEU A 151 14.57 4.43 -4.93
C LEU A 151 15.73 4.42 -3.92
N GLU A 152 16.27 3.26 -3.55
CA GLU A 152 17.44 3.13 -2.68
C GLU A 152 18.70 3.83 -3.21
N GLN A 153 18.84 3.95 -4.53
CA GLN A 153 19.98 4.61 -5.16
C GLN A 153 19.90 6.14 -5.10
N VAL A 154 18.74 6.70 -4.75
CA VAL A 154 18.59 8.15 -4.57
C VAL A 154 19.36 8.58 -3.32
N SER A 155 20.46 9.30 -3.51
CA SER A 155 21.25 9.89 -2.42
C SER A 155 20.74 11.28 -2.07
N VAL A 156 20.63 11.57 -0.77
CA VAL A 156 20.33 12.92 -0.27
C VAL A 156 21.66 13.57 0.10
N VAL A 157 22.03 14.64 -0.59
CA VAL A 157 23.23 15.41 -0.26
C VAL A 157 22.89 16.36 0.88
N SER A 158 23.28 15.99 2.09
CA SER A 158 23.25 16.89 3.24
C SER A 158 24.45 17.84 3.14
N ARG A 159 24.21 19.15 2.98
CA ARG A 159 25.26 20.14 3.24
C ARG A 159 25.31 20.35 4.75
N ASN A 160 26.40 19.92 5.37
CA ASN A 160 26.75 20.26 6.76
C ASN A 160 27.08 21.75 6.86
#